data_AF-A0A6M3KZG0-F1
#
_entry.id   AF-A0A6M3KZG0-F1
#
_cell.length_a   1.000
_cell.length_b   1.000
_cell.length_c   1.000
_cell.angle_alpha   90.00
_cell.angle_beta   90.00
_cell.angle_gamma   90.00
#
_symmetry.space_group_name_H-M   'P 1'
#
loop_
_entity.id
_entity.type
_entity.pdbx_description
1 polymer ?
#
loop_
_entity_poly.entity_id
_entity_poly.type
_entity_poly.pdbx_seq_one_letter_code
_entity_poly.pdbx_strand_id
1 'polypeptide(L)'
;MPDLFRIHNSDRDVKPLEANNKKSIMRFLKTLTPDGYFFGVQQGMLSKAGIADIVGLYQGQFVALEVKSALGGPTATQKAFLKLIVKAGGMCGIVKCVADVKELLNISDRHVLSGVMEGSRRMWCNTLNIIYSKFLKPSDVFKILYRWNQKNRPPLSDMEIQEAVNRKK
;
A
#
# COMPACT_ATOMS: atom_id res chain seq x y z
N MET A 1 4.69 -26.37 -6.76
CA MET A 1 4.02 -25.22 -6.09
C MET A 1 5.06 -24.54 -5.22
N PRO A 2 5.52 -23.33 -5.52
CA PRO A 2 6.46 -22.62 -4.66
C PRO A 2 5.75 -22.10 -3.41
N ASP A 3 6.40 -22.25 -2.25
CA ASP A 3 5.90 -21.87 -0.93
C ASP A 3 5.83 -20.34 -0.80
N LEU A 4 4.61 -19.80 -0.73
CA LEU A 4 4.25 -18.37 -0.72
C LEU A 4 4.75 -17.59 0.52
N PHE A 5 5.57 -18.20 1.38
CA PHE A 5 5.85 -17.69 2.73
C PHE A 5 7.33 -17.52 3.10
N ARG A 6 8.28 -17.71 2.18
CA ARG A 6 9.70 -17.57 2.53
C ARG A 6 10.51 -16.85 1.46
N ILE A 7 10.89 -15.60 1.75
CA ILE A 7 11.82 -14.80 0.94
C ILE A 7 13.11 -14.62 1.77
N HIS A 8 14.24 -15.02 1.19
CA HIS A 8 15.58 -14.86 1.79
C HIS A 8 16.18 -13.54 1.34
N ASN A 9 16.66 -12.73 2.30
CA ASN A 9 17.68 -11.69 2.07
C ASN A 9 18.64 -11.66 3.29
N SER A 10 19.92 -11.44 2.99
CA SER A 10 21.11 -11.78 3.78
C SER A 10 21.60 -10.69 4.75
N ASP A 11 20.88 -9.59 4.95
CA ASP A 11 21.39 -8.44 5.74
C ASP A 11 20.77 -8.33 7.16
N ARG A 12 20.75 -9.42 7.93
CA ARG A 12 19.95 -9.53 9.19
C ARG A 12 20.74 -9.57 10.52
N ASP A 13 21.90 -8.94 10.62
CA ASP A 13 22.80 -9.10 11.79
C ASP A 13 22.68 -8.05 12.93
N VAL A 14 21.55 -7.37 13.08
CA VAL A 14 21.22 -6.68 14.35
C VAL A 14 19.81 -7.04 14.75
N LYS A 15 19.65 -7.73 15.90
CA LYS A 15 18.36 -8.25 16.38
C LYS A 15 17.50 -7.13 16.98
N PRO A 16 16.55 -6.51 16.26
CA PRO A 16 15.76 -5.44 16.81
C PRO A 16 14.59 -6.07 17.58
N LEU A 17 14.26 -5.51 18.74
CA LEU A 17 13.01 -5.86 19.42
C LEU A 17 11.82 -5.57 18.50
N GLU A 18 10.76 -6.35 18.64
CA GLU A 18 9.53 -6.19 17.84
C GLU A 18 8.96 -4.76 17.91
N ALA A 19 9.06 -4.12 19.08
CA ALA A 19 8.67 -2.71 19.26
C ALA A 19 9.49 -1.74 18.38
N ASN A 20 10.78 -2.02 18.17
CA ASN A 20 11.62 -1.22 17.28
C ASN A 20 11.25 -1.45 15.80
N ASN A 21 10.84 -2.67 15.44
CA ASN A 21 10.34 -2.98 14.10
C ASN A 21 9.04 -2.23 13.80
N LYS A 22 8.06 -2.29 14.71
CA LYS A 22 6.77 -1.59 14.55
C LYS A 22 6.97 -0.08 14.40
N LYS A 23 7.84 0.51 15.23
CA LYS A 23 8.14 1.96 15.19
C LYS A 23 8.82 2.39 13.89
N SER A 24 9.81 1.63 13.41
CA SER A 24 10.50 1.94 12.15
C SER A 24 9.59 1.80 10.93
N ILE A 25 8.78 0.74 10.89
CA ILE A 25 7.74 0.53 9.87
C ILE A 25 6.73 1.69 9.88
N MET A 26 6.19 2.05 11.04
CA MET A 26 5.25 3.18 11.14
C MET A 26 5.87 4.51 10.69
N ARG A 27 7.17 4.73 10.92
CA ARG A 27 7.87 5.93 10.41
C ARG A 27 7.93 5.93 8.89
N PHE A 28 8.25 4.80 8.26
CA PHE A 28 8.22 4.65 6.80
C PHE A 28 6.81 4.85 6.24
N LEU A 29 5.79 4.20 6.82
CA LEU A 29 4.41 4.31 6.32
C LEU A 29 3.87 5.74 6.32
N LYS A 30 4.30 6.58 7.28
CA LYS A 30 3.94 8.01 7.30
C LYS A 30 4.46 8.77 6.09
N THR A 31 5.58 8.36 5.50
CA THR A 31 6.14 9.00 4.29
C THR A 31 5.36 8.65 3.03
N LEU A 32 4.42 7.71 3.09
CA LEU A 32 3.57 7.32 1.96
C LEU A 32 2.36 8.24 1.77
N THR A 33 2.15 9.21 2.67
CA THR A 33 1.13 10.26 2.50
C THR A 33 1.43 11.05 1.21
N PRO A 34 0.45 11.36 0.34
CA PRO A 34 -1.00 11.23 0.51
C PRO A 34 -1.59 9.88 0.10
N ASP A 35 -0.79 9.02 -0.55
CA ASP A 35 -1.26 7.78 -1.18
C ASP A 35 -1.48 6.66 -0.16
N GLY A 36 -0.98 6.82 1.07
CA GLY A 36 -1.14 5.89 2.17
C GLY A 36 -1.60 6.56 3.46
N TYR A 37 -2.43 5.86 4.22
CA TYR A 37 -2.86 6.25 5.56
C TYR A 37 -2.91 5.02 6.47
N PHE A 38 -2.06 4.99 7.50
CA PHE A 38 -1.83 3.82 8.35
C PHE A 38 -1.85 4.18 9.83
N PHE A 39 -2.32 3.25 10.67
CA PHE A 39 -2.30 3.39 12.12
C PHE A 39 -2.02 2.04 12.79
N GLY A 40 -1.37 2.11 13.96
CA GLY A 40 -1.15 0.95 14.80
C GLY A 40 -2.43 0.56 15.54
N VAL A 41 -2.70 -0.74 15.62
CA VAL A 41 -3.80 -1.28 16.41
C VAL A 41 -3.28 -1.61 17.81
N GLN A 42 -3.97 -1.11 18.82
CA GLN A 42 -3.79 -1.53 20.21
C GLN A 42 -4.89 -2.52 20.56
N GLN A 43 -4.51 -3.77 20.83
CA GLN A 43 -5.45 -4.82 21.20
C GLN A 43 -5.64 -4.87 22.72
N GLY A 44 -6.86 -5.20 23.12
CA GLY A 44 -7.28 -5.35 24.52
C GLY A 44 -8.53 -6.21 24.63
N MET A 45 -9.13 -6.25 25.80
CA MET A 45 -10.27 -7.13 26.12
C MET A 45 -11.47 -6.97 25.18
N LEU A 46 -11.70 -5.76 24.66
CA LEU A 46 -12.81 -5.46 23.75
C LEU A 46 -12.43 -5.58 22.26
N SER A 47 -11.19 -5.98 21.95
CA SER A 47 -10.72 -6.11 20.57
C SER A 47 -10.93 -7.51 20.02
N LYS A 48 -11.21 -7.62 18.72
CA LYS A 48 -11.23 -8.91 18.04
C LYS A 48 -9.82 -9.50 18.03
N ALA A 49 -9.68 -10.70 18.57
CA ALA A 49 -8.40 -11.39 18.62
C ALA A 49 -7.79 -11.60 17.21
N GLY A 50 -6.48 -11.38 17.10
CA GLY A 50 -5.72 -11.66 15.89
C GLY A 50 -5.81 -10.59 14.80
N ILE A 51 -6.36 -9.40 15.07
CA ILE A 51 -6.19 -8.24 14.16
C ILE A 51 -4.68 -7.98 13.96
N ALA A 52 -4.30 -7.50 12.78
CA ALA A 52 -2.91 -7.14 12.50
C ALA A 52 -2.43 -5.94 13.34
N ASP A 53 -1.13 -5.90 13.63
CA ASP A 53 -0.50 -4.82 14.40
C ASP A 53 -0.66 -3.42 13.81
N ILE A 54 -0.67 -3.34 12.48
CA ILE A 54 -0.82 -2.10 11.73
C ILE A 54 -1.85 -2.37 10.63
N VAL A 55 -2.78 -1.43 10.47
CA VAL A 55 -3.75 -1.46 9.36
C VAL A 55 -3.83 -0.09 8.69
N GLY A 56 -4.27 -0.07 7.45
CA GLY A 56 -4.38 1.18 6.71
C GLY A 56 -4.91 1.02 5.30
N LEU A 57 -4.82 2.10 4.55
CA LEU A 57 -5.10 2.15 3.12
C LEU A 57 -3.82 2.53 2.39
N TYR A 58 -3.58 1.90 1.24
CA TYR A 58 -2.54 2.30 0.31
C TYR A 58 -3.10 2.24 -1.11
N GLN A 59 -3.05 3.35 -1.82
CA GLN A 59 -3.58 3.48 -3.19
C GLN A 59 -5.03 2.99 -3.34
N GLY A 60 -5.85 3.18 -2.30
CA GLY A 60 -7.24 2.75 -2.26
C GLY A 60 -7.49 1.30 -1.85
N GLN A 61 -6.44 0.51 -1.58
CA GLN A 61 -6.56 -0.87 -1.09
C GLN A 61 -6.33 -0.95 0.41
N PHE A 62 -7.12 -1.78 1.11
CA PHE A 62 -6.90 -2.07 2.52
C PHE A 62 -5.64 -2.91 2.70
N VAL A 63 -4.80 -2.52 3.65
CA VAL A 63 -3.53 -3.18 3.98
C VAL A 63 -3.51 -3.57 5.45
N ALA A 64 -3.16 -4.82 5.76
CA ALA A 64 -2.92 -5.33 7.11
C ALA A 64 -1.50 -5.89 7.26
N LEU A 65 -0.74 -5.35 8.21
CA LEU A 65 0.65 -5.76 8.47
C LEU A 65 0.76 -6.35 9.88
N GLU A 66 1.06 -7.63 9.95
CA GLU A 66 1.35 -8.32 11.20
C GLU A 66 2.85 -8.20 11.48
N VAL A 67 3.24 -7.44 12.51
CA VAL A 67 4.66 -7.17 12.78
C VAL A 67 5.21 -8.27 13.67
N LYS A 68 6.36 -8.85 13.29
CA LYS A 68 7.03 -9.86 14.11
C LYS A 68 8.51 -9.56 14.26
N SER A 69 9.10 -10.12 15.32
CA SER A 69 10.55 -10.22 15.42
C SER A 69 11.14 -11.18 14.36
N ALA A 70 12.47 -11.17 14.21
CA ALA A 70 13.17 -12.02 13.23
C ALA A 70 12.82 -13.52 13.33
N LEU A 71 12.56 -14.02 14.54
CA LEU A 71 12.25 -15.43 14.83
C LEU A 71 10.76 -15.67 15.09
N GLY A 72 9.96 -14.62 15.27
CA GLY A 72 8.54 -14.73 15.56
C GLY A 72 7.72 -15.15 14.33
N GLY A 73 6.73 -16.01 14.56
CA GLY A 73 5.70 -16.37 13.58
C GLY A 73 4.31 -15.95 14.05
N PRO A 74 3.33 -15.86 13.13
CA PRO A 74 1.96 -15.49 13.49
C PRO A 74 1.23 -16.64 14.18
N THR A 75 0.33 -16.28 15.10
CA THR A 75 -0.57 -17.23 15.77
C THR A 75 -1.65 -17.76 14.80
N ALA A 76 -2.39 -18.79 15.19
CA ALA A 76 -3.48 -19.33 14.39
C ALA A 76 -4.58 -18.29 14.11
N THR A 77 -4.92 -17.45 15.10
CA THR A 77 -5.93 -16.39 14.97
C THR A 77 -5.46 -15.28 14.03
N GLN A 78 -4.17 -14.91 14.09
CA GLN A 78 -3.58 -13.94 13.15
C GLN A 78 -3.58 -14.48 11.72
N LYS A 79 -3.21 -15.76 11.51
CA LYS A 79 -3.31 -16.41 10.18
C LYS A 79 -4.75 -16.41 9.66
N ALA A 80 -5.73 -16.67 10.53
CA ALA A 80 -7.15 -16.64 10.15
C ALA A 80 -7.61 -15.23 9.74
N PHE A 81 -7.19 -14.20 10.47
CA PHE A 81 -7.48 -12.80 10.14
C PHE A 81 -6.88 -12.41 8.77
N LEU A 82 -5.60 -12.70 8.55
CA LEU A 82 -4.92 -12.41 7.27
C LEU A 82 -5.63 -13.10 6.09
N LYS A 83 -6.04 -14.36 6.25
CA LYS A 83 -6.83 -15.08 5.23
C LYS A 83 -8.15 -14.38 4.89
N LEU A 84 -8.84 -13.79 5.88
CA LEU A 84 -10.07 -13.05 5.63
C LEU A 84 -9.80 -11.76 4.84
N ILE A 85 -8.71 -11.05 5.15
CA ILE A 85 -8.32 -9.85 4.40
C ILE A 85 -8.06 -10.18 2.93
N VAL A 86 -7.27 -11.23 2.64
CA VAL A 86 -7.02 -11.68 1.26
C VAL A 86 -8.33 -12.03 0.56
N LYS A 87 -9.22 -12.79 1.22
CA LYS A 87 -10.53 -13.16 0.66
C LYS A 87 -11.41 -11.94 0.37
N ALA A 88 -11.27 -10.87 1.14
CA ALA A 88 -12.00 -9.62 0.95
C ALA A 88 -11.34 -8.68 -0.10
N GLY A 89 -10.24 -9.09 -0.73
CA GLY A 89 -9.52 -8.29 -1.74
C GLY A 89 -8.54 -7.27 -1.15
N GLY A 90 -8.22 -7.36 0.13
CA GLY A 90 -7.17 -6.56 0.76
C GLY A 90 -5.78 -7.19 0.65
N MET A 91 -4.75 -6.38 0.84
CA MET A 91 -3.36 -6.82 0.93
C MET A 91 -2.99 -7.11 2.37
N CYS A 92 -2.25 -8.18 2.62
CA CYS A 92 -1.74 -8.42 3.96
C CYS A 92 -0.48 -9.26 3.99
N GLY A 93 0.33 -9.11 5.03
CA GLY A 93 1.58 -9.86 5.18
C GLY A 93 2.11 -9.85 6.60
N ILE A 94 2.97 -10.84 6.88
CA ILE A 94 3.81 -10.85 8.08
C ILE A 94 5.07 -10.07 7.73
N VAL A 95 5.39 -9.04 8.50
CA VAL A 95 6.53 -8.16 8.23
C VAL A 95 7.45 -8.09 9.44
N LYS A 96 8.75 -8.06 9.19
CA LYS A 96 9.80 -7.99 10.19
C LYS A 96 10.59 -6.69 10.09
N CYS A 97 10.63 -6.08 8.91
CA CYS A 97 11.29 -4.80 8.70
C CYS A 97 10.61 -3.96 7.61
N VAL A 98 11.16 -2.77 7.34
CA VAL A 98 10.69 -1.87 6.28
C VAL A 98 10.83 -2.48 4.88
N ALA A 99 11.86 -3.32 4.66
CA ALA A 99 12.06 -3.96 3.36
C ALA A 99 10.90 -4.89 3.00
N ASP A 100 10.43 -5.71 3.95
CA ASP A 100 9.25 -6.58 3.74
C ASP A 100 8.00 -5.77 3.38
N VAL A 101 7.84 -4.58 3.96
CA VAL A 101 6.71 -3.68 3.66
C VAL A 101 6.84 -3.11 2.25
N LYS A 102 8.04 -2.68 1.85
CA LYS A 102 8.30 -2.22 0.49
C LYS A 102 7.99 -3.31 -0.53
N GLU A 103 8.44 -4.53 -0.27
CA GLU A 103 8.16 -5.68 -1.12
C GLU A 103 6.66 -5.99 -1.19
N LEU A 104 5.97 -6.08 -0.05
CA LEU A 104 4.54 -6.33 0.00
C LEU A 104 3.73 -5.28 -0.78
N LEU A 105 4.11 -4.01 -0.66
CA LEU A 105 3.44 -2.90 -1.34
C LEU A 105 3.94 -2.68 -2.78
N ASN A 106 4.84 -3.54 -3.27
CA ASN A 106 5.51 -3.41 -4.56
C ASN A 106 6.12 -2.02 -4.78
N ILE A 107 6.74 -1.48 -3.73
CA ILE A 107 7.46 -0.20 -3.76
C ILE A 107 8.92 -0.51 -4.12
N SER A 108 9.21 -0.54 -5.41
CA SER A 108 10.56 -0.57 -5.95
C SER A 108 11.13 0.85 -6.09
N ASP A 109 12.45 1.03 -5.88
CA ASP A 109 13.14 2.32 -6.09
C ASP A 109 13.25 2.72 -7.60
N ARG A 110 12.40 2.18 -8.49
CA ARG A 110 12.31 2.58 -9.90
C ARG A 110 10.94 2.25 -10.52
N HIS A 111 10.55 3.10 -11.47
CA HIS A 111 9.29 3.14 -12.24
C HIS A 111 8.94 1.85 -13.02
N VAL A 112 7.66 1.83 -13.48
CA VAL A 112 6.99 1.11 -14.59
C VAL A 112 6.41 -0.31 -14.34
N LEU A 113 5.26 -0.78 -14.87
CA LEU A 113 4.36 -0.37 -15.99
C LEU A 113 2.89 -0.84 -15.76
N SER A 114 2.02 -0.30 -16.63
CA SER A 114 0.56 -0.38 -16.80
C SER A 114 -0.07 -1.75 -17.11
N GLY A 115 -1.33 -1.93 -16.72
CA GLY A 115 -2.20 -2.97 -17.25
C GLY A 115 -3.57 -2.95 -16.59
N VAL A 116 -4.61 -2.66 -17.39
CA VAL A 116 -6.04 -2.55 -17.05
C VAL A 116 -6.40 -1.23 -16.37
N MET A 117 -7.25 -0.40 -17.00
CA MET A 117 -8.19 0.59 -16.41
C MET A 117 -8.45 1.78 -17.36
N GLU A 118 -8.88 1.57 -18.61
CA GLU A 118 -9.39 2.66 -19.48
C GLU A 118 -10.91 2.88 -19.25
N GLY A 119 -11.67 1.79 -19.04
CA GLY A 119 -13.14 1.83 -18.87
C GLY A 119 -13.64 2.36 -17.53
N SER A 120 -12.87 2.20 -16.45
CA SER A 120 -13.27 2.65 -15.10
C SER A 120 -13.02 4.13 -14.82
N ARG A 121 -12.27 4.83 -15.70
CA ARG A 121 -11.84 6.24 -15.51
C ARG A 121 -12.98 7.25 -15.41
N ARG A 122 -14.02 7.13 -16.25
CA ARG A 122 -15.15 8.08 -16.24
C ARG A 122 -16.14 7.81 -15.12
N MET A 123 -16.36 6.53 -14.79
CA MET A 123 -17.32 6.14 -13.76
C MET A 123 -16.80 6.49 -12.36
N TRP A 124 -15.50 6.32 -12.11
CA TRP A 124 -14.87 6.70 -10.85
C TRP A 124 -14.85 8.21 -10.63
N CYS A 125 -14.52 9.05 -11.62
CA CYS A 125 -14.46 10.50 -11.41
C CYS A 125 -15.82 11.11 -11.01
N ASN A 126 -16.94 10.66 -11.59
CA ASN A 126 -18.26 11.17 -11.21
C ASN A 126 -18.72 10.67 -9.84
N THR A 127 -18.53 9.38 -9.54
CA THR A 127 -18.94 8.81 -8.25
C THR A 127 -18.06 9.31 -7.10
N LEU A 128 -16.74 9.45 -7.32
CA LEU A 128 -15.81 9.99 -6.32
C LEU A 128 -16.06 11.48 -6.04
N ASN A 129 -16.43 12.29 -7.04
CA ASN A 129 -16.72 13.69 -6.80
C ASN A 129 -17.97 13.87 -5.91
N ILE A 130 -19.00 13.03 -6.11
CA ILE A 130 -20.22 13.04 -5.28
C ILE A 130 -19.94 12.56 -3.86
N ILE A 131 -19.12 11.52 -3.69
CA ILE A 131 -18.83 10.94 -2.37
C ILE A 131 -17.86 11.82 -1.60
N TYR A 132 -16.74 12.23 -2.22
CA TYR A 132 -15.71 12.98 -1.52
C TYR A 132 -16.04 14.45 -1.32
N SER A 133 -16.84 15.11 -2.17
CA SER A 133 -17.24 16.51 -1.92
C SER A 133 -18.03 16.71 -0.62
N LYS A 134 -18.60 15.64 -0.06
CA LYS A 134 -19.26 15.66 1.26
C LYS A 134 -18.27 15.69 2.43
N PHE A 135 -17.02 15.28 2.21
CA PHE A 135 -16.00 15.12 3.25
C PHE A 135 -14.72 15.93 3.01
N LEU A 136 -14.44 16.32 1.76
CA LEU A 136 -13.23 16.99 1.31
C LEU A 136 -13.59 18.25 0.54
N LYS A 137 -12.71 19.26 0.63
CA LYS A 137 -12.85 20.47 -0.17
C LYS A 137 -12.63 20.15 -1.65
N PRO A 138 -13.31 20.85 -2.59
CA PRO A 138 -13.15 20.62 -4.03
C PRO A 138 -11.70 20.68 -4.52
N SER A 139 -10.87 21.55 -3.93
CA SER A 139 -9.45 21.67 -4.26
C SER A 139 -8.63 20.44 -3.86
N ASP A 140 -9.01 19.73 -2.80
CA ASP A 140 -8.34 18.51 -2.38
C ASP A 140 -8.77 17.32 -3.23
N VAL A 141 -10.05 17.27 -3.63
CA VAL A 141 -10.55 16.30 -4.61
C VAL A 141 -9.80 16.46 -5.95
N PHE A 142 -9.64 17.70 -6.43
CA PHE A 142 -8.87 17.98 -7.65
C PHE A 142 -7.42 17.51 -7.54
N LYS A 143 -6.73 17.76 -6.41
CA LYS A 143 -5.35 17.28 -6.21
C LYS A 143 -5.25 15.76 -6.21
N ILE A 144 -6.22 15.07 -5.61
CA ILE A 144 -6.26 13.59 -5.60
C ILE A 144 -6.44 13.06 -7.02
N LEU A 145 -7.43 13.58 -7.75
CA LEU A 145 -7.69 13.18 -9.14
C LEU A 145 -6.51 13.51 -10.05
N TYR A 146 -5.87 14.67 -9.87
CA TYR A 146 -4.70 15.07 -10.64
C TYR A 146 -3.51 14.13 -10.41
N ARG A 147 -3.16 13.84 -9.15
CA ARG A 147 -2.09 12.89 -8.79
C ARG A 147 -2.37 11.51 -9.35
N TRP A 148 -3.62 11.04 -9.22
CA TRP A 148 -4.05 9.76 -9.77
C TRP A 148 -3.91 9.72 -11.30
N ASN A 149 -4.31 10.77 -11.99
CA ASN A 149 -4.18 10.87 -13.45
C ASN A 149 -2.71 10.86 -13.90
N GLN A 150 -1.80 11.52 -13.17
CA GLN A 150 -0.38 11.51 -13.51
C GLN A 150 0.26 10.13 -13.32
N LYS A 151 -0.11 9.41 -12.26
CA LYS A 151 0.42 8.09 -11.94
C LYS A 151 -0.07 7.00 -12.90
N ASN A 152 -1.29 7.17 -13.42
CA ASN A 152 -1.92 6.24 -14.36
C ASN A 152 -1.95 6.77 -15.80
N ARG A 153 -1.14 7.79 -16.10
CA ARG A 153 -1.01 8.30 -17.47
C ARG A 153 -0.40 7.16 -18.30
N PRO A 154 -1.07 6.72 -19.39
CA PRO A 154 -0.42 5.80 -20.30
C PRO A 154 0.90 6.44 -20.80
N PRO A 155 1.95 5.64 -21.06
CA PRO A 155 3.15 6.17 -21.68
C PRO A 155 2.76 6.92 -22.96
N LEU A 156 3.36 8.09 -23.19
CA LEU A 156 3.09 8.88 -24.40
C LEU A 156 3.33 7.99 -25.61
N SER A 157 2.40 8.00 -26.57
CA SER A 157 2.60 7.32 -27.84
C SER A 157 3.80 7.93 -28.57
N ASP A 158 4.44 7.15 -29.44
CA ASP A 158 5.60 7.62 -30.21
C ASP A 158 5.30 8.90 -31.02
N MET A 159 4.05 9.08 -31.46
CA MET A 159 3.58 10.31 -32.11
C MET A 159 3.56 11.52 -31.16
N GLU A 160 3.05 11.35 -29.95
CA GLU A 160 2.99 12.44 -28.95
C GLU A 160 4.40 12.82 -28.45
N ILE A 161 5.32 11.86 -28.39
CA ILE A 161 6.74 12.13 -28.09
C ILE A 161 7.34 13.00 -29.20
N GLN A 162 7.08 12.67 -30.46
CA GLN A 162 7.61 13.42 -31.60
C GLN A 162 7.02 14.81 -31.72
N GLU A 163 5.73 14.99 -31.45
CA GLU A 163 5.12 16.31 -31.37
C GLU A 163 5.70 17.15 -30.22
N ALA A 164 5.92 16.55 -29.05
CA ALA A 164 6.50 17.25 -27.91
C ALA A 164 7.97 17.65 -28.14
N VAL A 165 8.74 16.81 -28.84
CA VAL A 165 10.12 17.11 -29.27
C VAL A 165 10.11 18.24 -30.31
N ASN A 166 9.18 18.21 -31.26
CA ASN A 166 9.07 19.23 -32.31
C ASN A 166 8.58 20.59 -31.78
N ARG A 167 7.78 20.64 -30.71
CA ARG A 167 7.37 21.89 -30.04
C ARG A 167 8.46 22.56 -29.20
N LYS A 168 9.58 21.87 -28.96
CA LYS A 168 10.74 22.39 -28.19
C LYS A 168 11.89 22.85 -29.08
N LYS A 169 11.74 22.78 -30.40
CA LYS A 169 12.62 23.40 -31.41
C LYS A 169 11.96 24.66 -31.94
#